data_AF-A0A392MG42-F1
#
_entry.id   AF-A0A392MG42-F1
#
_cell.length_a   1.000
_cell.length_b   1.000
_cell.length_c   1.000
_cell.angle_alpha   90.00
_cell.angle_beta   90.00
_cell.angle_gamma   90.00
#
_symmetry.space_group_name_H-M   'P 1'
#
loop_
_entity.id
_entity.type
_entity.pdbx_description
1 polymer ?
#
loop_
_entity_poly.entity_id
_entity_poly.type
_entity_poly.pdbx_seq_one_letter_code
_entity_poly.pdbx_strand_id
1 'polypeptide(L)'
;MFLKADMIGVVKEIWNDMMESGVGPDLDSYTVLIHGLCERKKWREACQYFVEMIEKGFLPQKVTFETLYRGLIQSDMLRTWRRLKKRLDQESITFGSEFQNYHLKPYRR
;
A
#
# COMPACT_ATOMS: atom_id res chain seq x y z
N MET A 1 7.26 -22.24 11.08
CA MET A 1 6.57 -21.12 11.77
C MET A 1 7.51 -20.00 12.25
N PHE A 2 8.85 -20.12 12.18
CA PHE A 2 9.79 -19.10 12.67
C PHE A 2 10.33 -18.11 11.61
N LEU A 3 10.42 -18.50 10.33
CA LEU A 3 10.94 -17.63 9.25
C LEU A 3 10.05 -16.41 8.96
N LYS A 4 8.74 -16.55 9.12
CA LYS A 4 7.79 -15.48 8.80
C LYS A 4 7.80 -14.34 9.80
N ALA A 5 8.35 -14.48 11.02
CA ALA A 5 8.41 -13.41 12.02
C ALA A 5 9.65 -12.51 11.82
N ASP A 6 10.74 -13.10 11.34
CA ASP A 6 12.03 -12.44 11.14
C ASP A 6 11.99 -11.41 9.99
N MET A 7 11.24 -11.70 8.93
CA MET A 7 11.18 -10.83 7.74
C MET A 7 10.70 -9.39 7.98
N ILE A 8 9.95 -9.07 9.04
CA ILE A 8 9.49 -7.68 9.30
C ILE A 8 10.56 -6.90 10.03
N GLY A 9 11.37 -7.55 10.88
CA GLY A 9 12.54 -6.89 11.46
C GLY A 9 13.43 -6.42 10.32
N VAL A 10 13.78 -7.36 9.43
CA VAL A 10 14.58 -7.10 8.22
C VAL A 10 13.92 -6.06 7.30
N VAL A 11 12.63 -6.18 6.99
CA VAL A 11 11.93 -5.21 6.14
C VAL A 11 11.89 -3.82 6.78
N LYS A 12 11.78 -3.70 8.10
CA LYS A 12 11.82 -2.40 8.79
C LYS A 12 13.22 -1.80 8.85
N GLU A 13 14.24 -2.63 9.03
CA GLU A 13 15.64 -2.19 8.95
C GLU A 13 15.96 -1.66 7.55
N ILE A 14 15.63 -2.44 6.51
CA ILE A 14 15.79 -2.01 5.10
C ILE A 14 14.99 -0.73 4.83
N TRP A 15 13.79 -0.60 5.40
CA TRP A 15 12.98 0.61 5.25
C TRP A 15 13.66 1.84 5.87
N ASN A 16 14.24 1.70 7.06
CA ASN A 16 14.95 2.78 7.72
C ASN A 16 16.21 3.15 6.95
N ASP A 17 16.98 2.17 6.48
CA ASP A 17 18.17 2.40 5.65
C ASP A 17 17.82 3.14 4.35
N MET A 18 16.70 2.78 3.70
CA MET A 18 16.21 3.49 2.51
C MET A 18 15.85 4.95 2.81
N MET A 19 15.24 5.21 3.97
CA MET A 19 14.89 6.56 4.41
C MET A 19 16.14 7.39 4.76
N GLU A 20 17.16 6.77 5.36
CA GLU A 20 18.43 7.43 5.72
C GLU A 20 19.34 7.67 4.50
N SER A 21 19.30 6.79 3.50
CA SER A 21 20.09 6.91 2.27
C SER A 21 19.71 8.08 1.36
N GLY A 22 18.59 8.78 1.64
CA GLY A 22 18.10 9.92 0.87
C GLY A 22 17.44 9.57 -0.46
N VAL A 23 17.49 8.31 -0.90
CA VAL A 23 16.79 7.82 -2.10
C VAL A 23 15.30 7.59 -1.82
N GLY A 24 14.96 7.20 -0.58
CA GLY A 24 13.60 6.96 -0.14
C GLY A 24 12.95 5.72 -0.77
N PRO A 25 11.86 5.20 -0.15
CA PRO A 25 11.15 4.03 -0.66
C PRO A 25 10.37 4.33 -1.94
N ASP A 26 10.40 3.39 -2.87
CA ASP A 26 9.66 3.42 -4.14
C ASP A 26 8.33 2.63 -4.08
N LEU A 27 7.58 2.64 -5.18
CA LEU A 27 6.31 1.93 -5.36
C LEU A 27 6.39 0.44 -4.95
N ASP A 28 7.46 -0.25 -5.35
CA ASP A 28 7.64 -1.67 -5.08
C ASP A 28 7.97 -1.91 -3.60
N SER A 29 8.77 -1.04 -2.99
CA SER A 29 9.06 -1.05 -1.56
C SER A 29 7.80 -0.91 -0.72
N TYR A 30 6.94 0.07 -1.03
CA TYR A 30 5.63 0.22 -0.36
C TYR A 30 4.77 -1.02 -0.54
N THR A 31 4.74 -1.58 -1.75
CA THR A 31 3.94 -2.76 -2.06
C THR A 31 4.37 -3.95 -1.21
N VAL A 32 5.66 -4.28 -1.18
CA VAL A 32 6.18 -5.39 -0.36
C VAL A 32 5.88 -5.19 1.12
N LEU A 33 6.09 -3.97 1.64
CA LEU A 33 5.85 -3.66 3.05
C LEU A 33 4.37 -3.81 3.43
N ILE A 34 3.45 -3.25 2.63
CA ILE A 34 2.01 -3.31 2.88
C ILE A 34 1.52 -4.76 2.85
N HIS A 35 1.98 -5.56 1.88
CA HIS A 35 1.62 -6.99 1.80
C HIS A 35 2.14 -7.76 3.01
N GLY A 36 3.40 -7.56 3.40
CA GLY A 36 3.99 -8.20 4.58
C GLY A 36 3.25 -7.85 5.88
N LEU A 37 2.84 -6.60 6.04
CA LEU A 37 2.04 -6.15 7.18
C LEU A 37 0.62 -6.75 7.18
N CYS A 38 0.00 -6.84 6.01
CA CYS A 38 -1.30 -7.50 5.84
C CYS A 38 -1.26 -8.98 6.21
N GLU A 39 -0.24 -9.74 5.77
CA GLU A 39 -0.10 -11.15 6.15
C GLU A 39 -0.01 -11.38 7.66
N ARG A 40 0.55 -10.40 8.39
CA ARG A 40 0.68 -10.45 9.85
C ARG A 40 -0.47 -9.79 10.60
N LYS A 41 -1.56 -9.47 9.90
CA LYS A 41 -2.73 -8.80 10.45
C LYS A 41 -2.42 -7.44 11.10
N LYS A 42 -1.32 -6.79 10.70
CA LYS A 42 -0.91 -5.45 11.14
C LYS A 42 -1.60 -4.38 10.30
N TRP A 43 -2.93 -4.42 10.27
CA TRP A 43 -3.75 -3.62 9.35
C TRP A 43 -3.58 -2.11 9.51
N ARG A 44 -3.39 -1.64 10.75
CA ARG A 44 -3.15 -0.22 11.05
C ARG A 44 -1.86 0.29 10.42
N GLU A 45 -0.75 -0.43 10.61
CA GLU A 45 0.54 -0.11 10.00
C GLU A 45 0.41 -0.17 8.46
N ALA A 46 -0.23 -1.21 7.92
CA ALA A 46 -0.45 -1.35 6.47
C ALA A 46 -1.23 -0.17 5.87
N CYS A 47 -2.25 0.32 6.56
CA CYS A 47 -3.02 1.50 6.13
C CYS A 47 -2.20 2.79 6.16
N GLN A 48 -1.30 2.95 7.14
CA GLN A 48 -0.43 4.12 7.23
C GLN A 48 0.51 4.20 6.02
N TYR A 49 1.20 3.10 5.71
CA TYR A 49 2.07 3.05 4.54
C TYR A 49 1.30 3.16 3.22
N PHE A 50 0.07 2.63 3.15
CA PHE A 50 -0.80 2.81 1.99
C PHE A 50 -1.20 4.27 1.78
N VAL A 51 -1.45 5.02 2.85
CA VAL A 51 -1.72 6.46 2.77
C VAL A 51 -0.46 7.22 2.35
N GLU A 52 0.68 6.93 2.97
CA GLU A 52 1.96 7.57 2.66
C GLU A 52 2.35 7.35 1.19
N MET A 53 2.14 6.13 0.69
CA MET A 53 2.32 5.78 -0.71
C MET A 53 1.54 6.72 -1.65
N ILE A 54 0.26 6.96 -1.37
CA ILE A 54 -0.59 7.87 -2.15
C ILE A 54 -0.12 9.32 -2.00
N GLU A 55 0.20 9.75 -0.78
CA GLU A 55 0.68 11.12 -0.50
C GLU A 55 2.02 11.43 -1.18
N LYS A 56 2.87 10.42 -1.39
CA LYS A 56 4.12 10.52 -2.17
C LYS A 56 3.93 10.44 -3.68
N GLY A 57 2.69 10.32 -4.17
CA GLY A 57 2.41 10.28 -5.59
C GLY A 57 2.37 8.87 -6.19
N PHE A 58 2.52 7.82 -5.38
CA PHE A 58 2.53 6.44 -5.87
C PHE A 58 1.12 5.86 -5.91
N LEU A 59 0.73 5.33 -7.07
CA LEU A 59 -0.56 4.66 -7.23
C LEU A 59 -0.47 3.20 -6.77
N PRO A 60 -1.26 2.77 -5.78
CA PRO A 60 -1.27 1.38 -5.35
C PRO A 60 -1.72 0.44 -6.46
N GLN A 61 -0.94 -0.62 -6.67
CA GLN A 61 -1.29 -1.67 -7.61
C GLN A 61 -2.60 -2.37 -7.19
N LYS A 62 -3.32 -2.92 -8.17
CA LYS A 62 -4.59 -3.64 -7.94
C LYS A 62 -4.48 -4.70 -6.84
N VAL A 63 -3.40 -5.47 -6.85
CA VAL A 63 -3.18 -6.55 -5.88
C VAL A 63 -3.02 -5.97 -4.46
N THR A 64 -2.29 -4.87 -4.30
CA THR A 64 -2.10 -4.18 -3.01
C THR A 64 -3.43 -3.66 -2.44
N PHE A 65 -4.26 -3.07 -3.31
CA PHE A 65 -5.60 -2.60 -2.94
C PHE A 65 -6.52 -3.76 -2.51
N GLU A 66 -6.54 -4.86 -3.27
CA GLU A 66 -7.35 -6.04 -2.96
C GLU A 66 -6.92 -6.73 -1.66
N THR A 67 -5.61 -6.85 -1.41
CA THR A 67 -5.07 -7.42 -0.18
C THR A 67 -5.50 -6.59 1.04
N LEU A 68 -5.37 -5.27 0.97
CA LEU A 68 -5.77 -4.37 2.06
C LEU A 68 -7.28 -4.42 2.29
N TYR A 69 -8.09 -4.43 1.21
CA TYR A 69 -9.54 -4.58 1.29
C TYR A 69 -9.94 -5.84 2.06
N ARG A 70 -9.43 -7.00 1.61
CA ARG A 70 -9.76 -8.30 2.22
C ARG A 70 -9.41 -8.31 3.71
N GLY A 71 -8.24 -7.79 4.07
CA GLY A 71 -7.81 -7.69 5.46
C GLY A 71 -8.68 -6.80 6.34
N LEU A 72 -9.10 -5.64 5.81
CA LEU A 72 -9.95 -4.70 6.52
C LEU A 72 -11.39 -5.19 6.68
N ILE A 73 -11.95 -5.89 5.69
CA ILE A 73 -13.26 -6.54 5.80
C ILE A 73 -13.23 -7.63 6.88
N GLN A 74 -12.21 -8.49 6.88
CA GLN A 74 -12.05 -9.55 7.87
C GLN A 74 -11.90 -9.03 9.31
N SER A 75 -11.50 -7.76 9.46
CA SER A 75 -11.27 -7.11 10.76
C SER A 75 -12.39 -6.14 11.15
N ASP A 76 -13.52 -6.16 10.44
CA ASP A 76 -14.66 -5.26 10.61
C ASP A 76 -14.31 -3.75 10.52
N MET A 77 -13.25 -3.43 9.77
CA MET A 77 -12.74 -2.07 9.56
C MET A 77 -13.27 -1.42 8.27
N LEU A 78 -14.52 -1.75 7.90
CA LEU A 78 -15.22 -1.25 6.71
C LEU A 78 -15.27 0.29 6.63
N ARG A 79 -15.34 0.97 7.78
CA ARG A 79 -15.32 2.44 7.84
C ARG A 79 -13.97 3.01 7.42
N THR A 80 -12.88 2.37 7.87
CA THR A 80 -11.50 2.75 7.52
C THR A 80 -11.28 2.58 6.02
N TRP A 81 -11.70 1.44 5.48
CA TRP A 81 -11.63 1.17 4.04
C TRP A 81 -12.34 2.24 3.20
N ARG A 82 -13.57 2.61 3.57
CA ARG A 82 -14.33 3.65 2.86
C ARG A 82 -13.61 5.00 2.83
N ARG A 83 -12.92 5.37 3.91
CA ARG A 83 -12.12 6.61 3.96
C ARG A 83 -10.90 6.52 3.05
N LEU A 84 -10.19 5.39 3.06
CA LEU A 84 -9.04 5.16 2.19
C LEU A 84 -9.43 5.20 0.71
N LYS A 85 -10.52 4.51 0.35
CA LYS A 85 -11.04 4.52 -1.02
C LYS A 85 -11.38 5.94 -1.47
N LYS A 86 -12.04 6.73 -0.62
CA LYS A 86 -12.36 8.13 -0.96
C LYS A 86 -11.10 8.97 -1.22
N ARG A 87 -10.03 8.79 -0.44
CA ARG A 87 -8.75 9.48 -0.69
C ARG A 87 -8.13 9.03 -2.02
N LEU A 88 -8.11 7.72 -2.28
CA LEU A 88 -7.62 7.19 -3.56
C LEU A 88 -8.43 7.73 -4.75
N ASP A 89 -9.76 7.81 -4.64
CA ASP A 89 -10.64 8.34 -5.68
C ASP A 89 -10.35 9.85 -5.93
N GLN A 90 -10.03 10.63 -4.87
CA GLN A 90 -9.65 12.04 -5.01
C GLN A 90 -8.30 12.21 -5.71
N GLU A 91 -7.31 11.41 -5.32
CA GLU A 91 -5.96 11.50 -5.88
C GLU A 91 -5.88 10.88 -7.29
N SER A 92 -6.68 9.84 -7.58
CA SER A 92 -6.76 9.25 -8.93
C SER A 92 -7.33 10.20 -9.99
N ILE A 93 -8.16 11.18 -9.59
CA ILE A 93 -8.61 12.26 -10.48
C ILE A 93 -7.42 13.16 -10.85
N THR A 94 -6.49 13.40 -9.94
CA THR A 94 -5.22 14.12 -10.17
C THR A 94 -4.29 13.35 -11.11
N PHE A 95 -4.21 12.03 -10.97
CA PHE A 95 -3.37 11.17 -11.82
C PHE A 95 -3.94 10.92 -13.24
N GLY A 96 -5.23 11.20 -13.49
CA GLY A 96 -5.93 10.85 -14.73
C GLY A 96 -5.38 11.47 -16.03
N SER A 97 -4.64 12.58 -15.97
CA SER A 97 -4.03 13.21 -17.16
C SER A 97 -2.65 12.65 -17.53
N GLU A 98 -1.89 12.10 -16.57
CA GLU A 98 -0.52 11.59 -16.81
C GLU A 98 -0.47 10.09 -17.15
N PHE A 99 -1.55 9.36 -16.89
CA PHE A 99 -1.56 7.89 -16.93
C PHE A 99 -2.16 7.26 -18.20
N GLN A 100 -2.47 8.03 -19.26
CA GLN A 100 -2.82 7.44 -20.57
C GLN A 100 -1.70 6.56 -21.16
N ASN A 101 -0.48 6.60 -20.62
CA ASN A 101 0.67 5.81 -21.09
C ASN A 101 0.93 4.48 -20.36
N TYR A 102 0.20 4.16 -19.29
CA TYR A 102 0.36 2.86 -18.62
C TYR A 102 -0.70 1.86 -19.10
N HIS A 103 -0.25 0.71 -19.63
CA HIS A 103 -1.08 -0.41 -20.10
C HIS A 103 -1.79 -1.17 -18.95
N LEU A 104 -2.51 -0.47 -18.09
CA LEU A 104 -3.39 -1.08 -17.10
C LEU A 104 -4.83 -0.92 -17.58
N LYS A 105 -5.45 -2.04 -17.96
CA LYS A 105 -6.84 -2.03 -18.44
C LYS A 105 -7.77 -1.53 -17.32
N PRO A 106 -8.64 -0.53 -17.61
CA PRO A 106 -9.57 -0.01 -16.63
C PRO A 106 -10.54 -1.11 -16.17
N TYR A 107 -10.86 -1.07 -14.88
CA TYR A 107 -11.79 -1.99 -14.22
C TYR A 107 -13.14 -1.98 -14.93
N ARG A 108 -13.51 -3.09 -15.58
CA ARG A 108 -14.89 -3.34 -16.03
C ARG A 108 -15.68 -3.96 -14.89
N ARG A 109 -16.83 -3.35 -14.60
CA ARG A 109 -17.82 -3.79 -13.61
C ARG A 109 -18.22 -5.24 -13.80
#